data_AF-A0A920YKB8-F1
#
_entry.id   AF-A0A920YKB8-F1
#
_cell.length_a   1.000
_cell.length_b   1.000
_cell.length_c   1.000
_cell.angle_alpha   90.00
_cell.angle_beta   90.00
_cell.angle_gamma   90.00
#
_symmetry.space_group_name_H-M   'P 1'
#
loop_
_entity.id
_entity.type
_entity.pdbx_description
1 polymer ?
#
loop_
_entity_poly.entity_id
_entity_poly.type
_entity_poly.pdbx_seq_one_letter_code
_entity_poly.pdbx_strand_id
1 'polypeptide(L)'
;MKTRDLVVAGLLIALAVTLPLAAHLIKVGGPVLLPMHIPIFLAGLLLGPGLAAAVGVLAPLVSFFLTGMPPLSPPVLPLMVVELATYALVLSVLTRRTSWSIWLTLPVAMLAGRVALGLAAAVIGPLFGFHVNPVFYVYGALVQGLPGLALQLIIIPLVALQLRRSHPAVVAGDMAEP
;
A
#
# COMPACT_ATOMS: atom_id res chain seq x y z
N MET A 1 -7.45 -20.69 0.08
CA MET A 1 -6.18 -19.97 0.31
C MET A 1 -5.05 -20.99 0.21
N LYS A 2 -4.06 -20.76 -0.65
CA LYS A 2 -2.92 -21.68 -0.84
C LYS A 2 -1.82 -21.30 0.17
N THR A 3 -1.05 -22.27 0.69
CA THR A 3 0.05 -22.02 1.65
C THR A 3 1.05 -20.99 1.13
N ARG A 4 1.30 -21.01 -0.18
CA ARG A 4 2.14 -20.05 -0.88
C ARG A 4 1.70 -18.60 -0.66
N ASP A 5 0.40 -18.32 -0.73
CA ASP A 5 -0.13 -16.95 -0.64
C ASP A 5 0.05 -16.40 0.77
N LEU A 6 -0.08 -17.25 1.79
CA LEU A 6 0.21 -16.89 3.18
C LEU A 6 1.69 -16.58 3.39
N VAL A 7 2.60 -17.37 2.80
CA VAL A 7 4.05 -17.10 2.87
C VAL A 7 4.38 -15.78 2.20
N VAL A 8 3.82 -15.50 1.01
CA VAL A 8 4.02 -14.23 0.31
C VAL A 8 3.44 -13.06 1.12
N ALA A 9 2.25 -13.21 1.70
CA ALA A 9 1.66 -12.19 2.58
C ALA A 9 2.55 -11.87 3.78
N GLY A 10 3.04 -12.90 4.49
CA GLY A 10 3.95 -12.73 5.62
C GLY A 10 5.27 -12.05 5.23
N LEU A 11 5.86 -12.44 4.09
CA LEU A 11 7.07 -11.80 3.56
C LEU A 11 6.84 -10.32 3.24
N LEU A 12 5.71 -9.99 2.60
CA LEU A 12 5.39 -8.61 2.24
C LEU A 12 5.09 -7.75 3.47
N ILE A 13 4.46 -8.31 4.51
CA ILE A 13 4.32 -7.63 5.81
C ILE A 13 5.70 -7.36 6.41
N ALA A 14 6.60 -8.35 6.42
CA ALA A 14 7.96 -8.17 6.93
C ALA A 14 8.73 -7.08 6.15
N LEU A 15 8.62 -7.05 4.82
CA LEU A 15 9.18 -5.97 3.99
C LEU A 15 8.55 -4.62 4.31
N ALA A 16 7.22 -4.58 4.50
CA ALA A 16 6.50 -3.36 4.82
C ALA A 16 6.90 -2.75 6.17
N VAL A 17 7.39 -3.57 7.11
CA VAL A 17 7.94 -3.11 8.40
C VAL A 17 9.41 -2.70 8.27
N THR A 18 10.22 -3.50 7.56
CA THR A 18 11.68 -3.30 7.50
C THR A 18 12.10 -2.17 6.56
N LEU A 19 11.41 -1.95 5.44
CA LEU A 19 11.75 -0.86 4.51
C LEU A 19 11.59 0.54 5.13
N PRO A 20 10.49 0.86 5.83
CA PRO A 20 10.39 2.11 6.57
C PRO A 20 11.46 2.24 7.63
N LEU A 21 11.75 1.18 8.38
CA LEU A 21 12.80 1.20 9.40
C LEU A 21 14.15 1.59 8.79
N ALA A 22 14.52 0.96 7.67
CA ALA A 22 15.74 1.30 6.94
C ALA A 22 15.76 2.78 6.49
N ALA A 23 14.65 3.29 5.94
CA ALA A 23 14.56 4.69 5.52
C ALA A 23 14.72 5.68 6.70
N HIS A 24 14.17 5.35 7.87
CA HIS A 24 14.34 6.15 9.08
C HIS A 24 15.80 6.16 9.57
N LEU A 25 16.51 5.03 9.47
CA LEU A 25 17.93 4.95 9.86
C LEU A 25 18.83 5.87 9.03
N ILE A 26 18.55 6.01 7.74
CA ILE A 26 19.28 6.91 6.84
C ILE A 26 18.72 8.34 6.82
N LYS A 27 17.76 8.66 7.71
CA LYS A 27 17.09 9.96 7.82
C LYS A 27 16.41 10.44 6.53
N VAL A 28 16.05 9.51 5.66
CA VAL A 28 15.28 9.84 4.47
C VAL A 28 13.80 9.79 4.85
N GLY A 29 13.14 10.94 4.83
CA GLY A 29 11.81 11.12 5.43
C GLY A 29 10.79 10.07 4.99
N GLY A 30 10.25 9.32 5.95
CA GLY A 30 9.24 8.28 5.71
C GLY A 30 8.03 8.76 4.89
N PRO A 31 7.44 9.94 5.19
CA PRO A 31 6.34 10.50 4.40
C PRO A 31 6.74 10.95 2.98
N VAL A 32 8.04 11.11 2.69
CA VAL A 32 8.54 11.58 1.38
C VAL A 32 8.71 10.42 0.40
N LEU A 33 9.36 9.34 0.85
CA LEU A 33 9.61 8.17 -0.01
C LEU A 33 8.51 7.11 0.03
N LEU A 34 7.64 7.15 1.04
CA LEU A 34 6.53 6.20 1.21
C LEU A 34 6.99 4.72 1.13
N PRO A 35 8.06 4.31 1.85
CA PRO A 35 8.69 3.00 1.67
C PRO A 35 7.77 1.82 2.00
N MET A 36 6.82 1.99 2.93
CA MET A 36 5.83 0.96 3.28
C MET A 36 4.88 0.66 2.11
N HIS A 37 4.61 1.62 1.24
CA HIS A 37 3.61 1.47 0.18
C HIS A 37 4.08 0.52 -0.93
N ILE A 38 5.39 0.41 -1.15
CA ILE A 38 5.97 -0.48 -2.18
C ILE A 38 5.52 -1.93 -1.95
N PRO A 39 5.78 -2.57 -0.78
CA PRO A 39 5.32 -3.93 -0.53
C PRO A 39 3.80 -4.07 -0.48
N ILE A 40 3.05 -3.00 -0.14
CA ILE A 40 1.58 -3.00 -0.22
C ILE A 40 1.08 -3.08 -1.66
N PHE A 41 1.68 -2.32 -2.58
CA PHE A 41 1.34 -2.46 -4.00
C PHE A 41 1.75 -3.81 -4.57
N LEU A 42 2.90 -4.36 -4.15
CA LEU A 42 3.27 -5.73 -4.49
C LEU A 42 2.26 -6.74 -3.95
N ALA A 43 1.72 -6.55 -2.74
CA ALA A 43 0.63 -7.38 -2.21
C ALA A 43 -0.60 -7.32 -3.12
N GLY A 44 -0.96 -6.12 -3.60
CA GLY A 44 -2.03 -5.94 -4.59
C GLY A 44 -1.79 -6.74 -5.89
N LEU A 45 -0.55 -6.80 -6.37
CA LEU A 45 -0.23 -7.52 -7.61
C LEU A 45 -0.13 -9.04 -7.45
N LEU A 46 0.28 -9.52 -6.27
CA LEU A 46 0.65 -10.93 -6.06
C LEU A 46 -0.41 -11.74 -5.31
N LEU A 47 -1.30 -11.08 -4.57
CA LEU A 47 -2.28 -11.74 -3.71
C LEU A 47 -3.71 -11.43 -4.15
N GLY A 48 -4.62 -12.33 -3.80
CA GLY A 48 -6.06 -12.14 -4.05
C GLY A 48 -6.62 -10.95 -3.27
N PRO A 49 -7.76 -10.35 -3.71
CA PRO A 49 -8.27 -9.10 -3.15
C PRO A 49 -8.39 -9.09 -1.62
N GLY A 50 -8.92 -10.18 -1.03
CA GLY A 50 -9.07 -10.31 0.41
C GLY A 50 -7.73 -10.38 1.15
N LEU A 51 -6.77 -11.15 0.64
CA LEU A 51 -5.43 -11.26 1.24
C LEU A 51 -4.61 -9.98 1.05
N ALA A 52 -4.71 -9.34 -0.12
CA ALA A 52 -4.06 -8.07 -0.41
C ALA A 52 -4.55 -6.97 0.55
N ALA A 53 -5.86 -6.86 0.74
CA ALA A 53 -6.46 -5.94 1.71
C ALA A 53 -6.00 -6.27 3.14
N ALA A 54 -5.98 -7.55 3.53
CA ALA A 54 -5.49 -7.97 4.84
C ALA A 54 -4.03 -7.57 5.06
N VAL A 55 -3.15 -7.71 4.07
CA VAL A 55 -1.76 -7.22 4.15
C VAL A 55 -1.72 -5.70 4.30
N GLY A 56 -2.55 -4.95 3.56
CA GLY A 56 -2.68 -3.49 3.69
C GLY A 56 -3.11 -3.03 5.09
N VAL A 57 -3.92 -3.82 5.79
CA VAL A 57 -4.32 -3.56 7.18
C VAL A 57 -3.24 -3.99 8.16
N LEU A 58 -2.74 -5.22 8.04
CA LEU A 58 -1.86 -5.83 9.03
C LEU A 58 -0.46 -5.21 9.01
N ALA A 59 0.08 -4.83 7.85
CA ALA A 59 1.41 -4.26 7.75
C ALA A 59 1.64 -3.01 8.63
N PRO A 60 0.82 -1.94 8.53
CA PRO A 60 0.99 -0.76 9.40
C PRO A 60 0.71 -1.08 10.88
N LEU A 61 -0.22 -1.99 11.19
CA LEU A 61 -0.49 -2.41 12.57
C LEU A 61 0.71 -3.15 13.19
N VAL A 62 1.27 -4.12 12.48
CA VAL A 62 2.46 -4.86 12.92
C VAL A 62 3.64 -3.91 13.06
N SER A 63 3.82 -2.99 12.10
CA SER A 63 4.85 -1.94 12.22
C SER A 63 4.67 -1.13 13.51
N PHE A 64 3.45 -0.69 13.82
CA PHE A 64 3.16 0.08 15.03
C PHE A 64 3.49 -0.69 16.30
N PHE A 65 3.06 -1.96 16.40
CA PHE A 65 3.34 -2.77 17.59
C PHE A 65 4.84 -3.06 17.78
N LEU A 66 5.61 -3.14 16.70
CA LEU A 66 7.04 -3.42 16.77
C LEU A 66 7.92 -2.18 16.97
N THR A 67 7.50 -1.04 16.42
CA THR A 67 8.37 0.16 16.32
C THR A 67 7.77 1.40 16.98
N GLY A 68 6.50 1.39 17.36
CA GLY A 68 5.75 2.57 17.79
C GLY A 68 5.35 3.51 16.64
N MET A 69 5.73 3.21 15.40
CA MET A 69 5.36 3.95 14.20
C MET A 69 4.55 3.06 13.24
N PRO A 70 3.50 3.57 12.60
CA PRO A 70 3.01 4.96 12.59
C PRO A 70 2.29 5.38 13.88
N PRO A 71 2.34 6.67 14.29
CA PRO A 71 1.72 7.12 15.55
C PRO A 71 0.18 7.09 15.53
N LEU A 72 -0.41 6.92 16.71
CA LEU A 72 -1.87 7.00 16.93
C LEU A 72 -2.40 8.43 17.05
N SER A 73 -1.57 9.39 17.47
CA SER A 73 -1.93 10.81 17.57
C SER A 73 -0.77 11.68 17.07
N PRO A 74 -0.97 12.56 16.06
CA PRO A 74 -2.17 12.64 15.20
C PRO A 74 -2.49 11.28 14.54
N PRO A 75 -3.74 11.02 14.09
CA PRO A 75 -4.26 9.69 13.74
C PRO A 75 -3.66 9.11 12.44
N VAL A 76 -2.34 9.12 12.29
CA VAL A 76 -1.63 8.62 11.10
C VAL A 76 -1.85 7.13 10.92
N LEU A 77 -1.77 6.33 11.99
CA LEU A 77 -1.99 4.88 11.91
C LEU A 77 -3.37 4.51 11.34
N PRO A 78 -4.51 4.94 11.93
CA PRO A 78 -5.81 4.51 11.43
C PRO A 78 -6.11 5.05 10.03
N LEU A 79 -5.63 6.24 9.67
CA LEU A 79 -5.75 6.78 8.32
C LEU A 79 -4.95 5.97 7.30
N MET A 80 -3.72 5.59 7.66
CA MET A 80 -2.84 4.80 6.80
C MET A 80 -3.35 3.37 6.60
N VAL A 81 -3.94 2.75 7.63
CA VAL A 81 -4.59 1.44 7.51
C VAL A 81 -5.65 1.46 6.41
N VAL A 82 -6.51 2.48 6.39
CA VAL A 82 -7.56 2.63 5.36
C VAL A 82 -6.96 2.89 3.98
N GLU A 83 -5.97 3.78 3.89
CA GLU A 83 -5.29 4.11 2.64
C GLU A 83 -4.59 2.88 2.02
N LEU A 84 -3.77 2.17 2.79
CA LEU A 84 -2.98 1.03 2.33
C LEU A 84 -3.85 -0.18 2.00
N ALA A 85 -4.90 -0.45 2.80
CA ALA A 85 -5.88 -1.48 2.49
C ALA A 85 -6.57 -1.19 1.14
N THR A 86 -6.94 0.07 0.89
CA THR A 86 -7.55 0.49 -0.37
C THR A 86 -6.58 0.31 -1.55
N TYR A 87 -5.30 0.71 -1.40
CA TYR A 87 -4.30 0.51 -2.44
C TYR A 87 -4.16 -0.95 -2.86
N ALA A 88 -3.94 -1.84 -1.89
CA ALA A 88 -3.75 -3.26 -2.17
C ALA A 88 -5.01 -3.89 -2.76
N LEU A 89 -6.18 -3.57 -2.21
CA LEU A 89 -7.46 -4.10 -2.68
C LEU A 89 -7.76 -3.67 -4.12
N VAL A 90 -7.72 -2.37 -4.40
CA VAL A 90 -8.06 -1.82 -5.72
C VAL A 90 -7.09 -2.32 -6.77
N LEU A 91 -5.79 -2.35 -6.47
CA LEU A 91 -4.80 -2.88 -7.41
C LEU A 91 -5.01 -4.37 -7.69
N SER A 92 -5.31 -5.18 -6.66
CA SER A 92 -5.60 -6.61 -6.82
C SER A 92 -6.86 -6.86 -7.64
N VAL A 93 -7.93 -6.10 -7.39
CA VAL A 93 -9.17 -6.21 -8.17
C VAL A 93 -8.93 -5.83 -9.62
N LEU A 94 -8.34 -4.66 -9.89
CA LEU A 94 -8.14 -4.16 -11.25
C LEU A 94 -7.21 -5.04 -12.08
N THR A 95 -6.14 -5.56 -11.49
CA THR A 95 -5.20 -6.42 -12.21
C THR A 95 -5.77 -7.80 -12.55
N ARG A 96 -6.84 -8.25 -11.88
CA ARG A 96 -7.48 -9.56 -12.10
C ARG A 96 -8.77 -9.48 -12.91
N ARG A 97 -9.57 -8.44 -12.70
CA ARG A 97 -10.88 -8.28 -13.32
C ARG A 97 -10.81 -7.52 -14.64
N THR A 98 -9.70 -6.87 -14.94
CA THR A 98 -9.55 -6.01 -16.12
C THR A 98 -8.28 -6.36 -16.90
N SER A 99 -8.31 -6.19 -18.23
CA SER A 99 -7.15 -6.34 -19.13
C SER A 99 -6.26 -5.10 -19.19
N TRP A 100 -6.41 -4.16 -18.25
CA TRP A 100 -5.65 -2.91 -18.25
C TRP A 100 -4.18 -3.16 -17.95
N SER A 101 -3.33 -2.37 -18.60
CA SER A 101 -1.90 -2.38 -18.33
C SER A 101 -1.61 -1.91 -16.90
N ILE A 102 -0.53 -2.42 -16.31
CA ILE A 102 -0.09 -2.01 -14.96
C ILE A 102 0.16 -0.50 -14.85
N TRP A 103 0.57 0.12 -15.96
CA TRP A 103 0.76 1.55 -16.08
C TRP A 103 -0.54 2.37 -15.91
N LEU A 104 -1.70 1.74 -16.09
CA LEU A 104 -3.01 2.35 -15.85
C LEU A 104 -3.58 1.94 -14.49
N THR A 105 -3.50 0.66 -14.12
CA THR A 105 -4.09 0.17 -12.86
C THR A 105 -3.41 0.75 -11.63
N LEU A 106 -2.08 0.98 -11.69
CA LEU A 106 -1.32 1.50 -10.56
C LEU A 106 -1.69 2.96 -10.21
N PRO A 107 -1.68 3.93 -11.15
CA PRO A 107 -2.20 5.28 -10.88
C PRO A 107 -3.64 5.29 -10.37
N VAL A 108 -4.52 4.43 -10.90
CA VAL A 108 -5.91 4.37 -10.45
C VAL A 108 -5.99 3.89 -8.99
N ALA A 109 -5.22 2.86 -8.63
CA ALA A 109 -5.11 2.43 -7.24
C ALA A 109 -4.58 3.56 -6.35
N MET A 110 -3.51 4.24 -6.77
CA MET A 110 -2.94 5.40 -6.07
C MET A 110 -3.97 6.53 -5.85
N LEU A 111 -4.82 6.82 -6.83
CA LEU A 111 -5.87 7.82 -6.65
C LEU A 111 -6.94 7.32 -5.67
N ALA A 112 -7.36 6.06 -5.77
CA ALA A 112 -8.37 5.47 -4.90
C ALA A 112 -7.97 5.51 -3.42
N GLY A 113 -6.73 5.16 -3.08
CA GLY A 113 -6.28 5.25 -1.69
C GLY A 113 -6.11 6.69 -1.19
N ARG A 114 -5.81 7.68 -2.05
CA ARG A 114 -5.84 9.10 -1.66
C ARG A 114 -7.25 9.60 -1.39
N VAL A 115 -8.23 9.16 -2.17
CA VAL A 115 -9.64 9.44 -1.88
C VAL A 115 -10.04 8.79 -0.54
N ALA A 116 -9.66 7.53 -0.33
CA ALA A 116 -9.92 6.84 0.93
C ALA A 116 -9.22 7.50 2.13
N LEU A 117 -8.01 8.03 1.96
CA LEU A 117 -7.29 8.81 2.96
C LEU A 117 -8.08 10.07 3.35
N GLY A 118 -8.62 10.80 2.36
CA GLY A 118 -9.46 11.97 2.61
C GLY A 118 -10.75 11.61 3.34
N LEU A 119 -11.45 10.57 2.90
CA LEU A 119 -12.66 10.08 3.57
C LEU A 119 -12.38 9.63 4.99
N ALA A 120 -11.29 8.92 5.21
CA ALA A 120 -10.84 8.50 6.53
C ALA A 120 -10.51 9.72 7.40
N ALA A 121 -9.83 10.75 6.87
CA ALA A 121 -9.55 11.98 7.61
C ALA A 121 -10.83 12.71 8.02
N ALA A 122 -11.87 12.68 7.17
CA ALA A 122 -13.17 13.28 7.46
C ALA A 122 -13.95 12.54 8.54
N VAL A 123 -13.93 11.20 8.53
CA VAL A 123 -14.77 10.36 9.40
C VAL A 123 -14.03 9.94 10.67
N ILE A 124 -12.78 9.50 10.55
CA ILE A 124 -11.97 8.97 11.65
C ILE A 124 -11.22 10.10 12.36
N GLY A 125 -10.74 11.10 11.62
CA GLY A 125 -9.99 12.24 12.20
C GLY A 125 -10.67 12.87 13.43
N PRO A 126 -11.97 13.25 13.34
CA PRO A 126 -12.69 13.86 14.47
C PRO A 126 -12.77 12.97 15.72
N LEU A 127 -12.81 11.64 15.56
CA LEU A 127 -12.85 10.68 16.68
C LEU A 127 -11.57 10.73 17.53
N PHE A 128 -10.46 11.21 16.96
CA PHE A 128 -9.17 11.39 17.62
C PHE A 128 -8.87 12.88 17.92
N GLY A 129 -9.88 13.76 17.84
CA GLY A 129 -9.71 15.20 18.02
C GLY A 129 -9.00 15.92 16.86
N PHE A 130 -8.72 15.22 15.76
CA PHE A 130 -8.02 15.75 14.60
C PHE A 130 -9.00 16.31 13.57
N HIS A 131 -9.24 17.62 13.66
CA HIS A 131 -10.14 18.34 12.78
C HIS A 131 -9.34 19.01 11.68
N VAL A 132 -9.28 18.37 10.51
CA VAL A 132 -8.64 18.93 9.32
C VAL A 132 -9.62 18.93 8.16
N ASN A 133 -9.44 19.89 7.26
CA ASN A 133 -10.12 19.83 5.98
C ASN A 133 -9.54 18.65 5.17
N PRO A 134 -10.35 17.65 4.80
CA PRO A 134 -9.87 16.45 4.10
C PRO A 134 -9.14 16.73 2.79
N VAL A 135 -9.57 17.77 2.06
CA VAL A 135 -8.98 18.14 0.76
C VAL A 135 -7.57 18.67 0.96
N PHE A 136 -7.37 19.57 1.94
CA PHE A 136 -6.04 20.09 2.26
C PHE A 136 -5.12 19.00 2.83
N TYR A 137 -5.66 18.06 3.60
CA TYR A 137 -4.89 16.94 4.12
C TYR A 137 -4.37 16.03 3.00
N VAL A 138 -5.25 15.62 2.07
CA VAL A 138 -4.85 14.82 0.90
C VAL A 138 -3.89 15.60 0.00
N TYR A 139 -4.12 16.89 -0.21
CA TYR A 139 -3.22 17.74 -0.97
C TYR A 139 -1.81 17.76 -0.36
N GLY A 140 -1.71 17.96 0.96
CA GLY A 140 -0.43 17.91 1.68
C GLY A 140 0.27 16.55 1.54
N ALA A 141 -0.48 15.46 1.69
CA ALA A 141 0.03 14.10 1.54
C ALA A 141 0.53 13.81 0.11
N LEU A 142 -0.17 14.33 -0.91
CA LEU A 142 0.25 14.23 -2.31
C LEU A 142 1.53 14.99 -2.56
N VAL A 143 1.59 16.28 -2.20
CA VAL A 143 2.75 17.16 -2.44
C VAL A 143 3.99 16.62 -1.72
N GLN A 144 3.86 16.24 -0.45
CA GLN A 144 4.97 15.68 0.32
C GLN A 144 5.43 14.32 -0.24
N GLY A 145 4.47 13.50 -0.69
CA GLY A 145 4.72 12.16 -1.21
C GLY A 145 5.09 12.10 -2.69
N LEU A 146 5.18 13.23 -3.41
CA LEU A 146 5.49 13.25 -4.85
C LEU A 146 6.74 12.44 -5.23
N PRO A 147 7.87 12.55 -4.51
CA PRO A 147 9.06 11.76 -4.82
C PRO A 147 8.81 10.25 -4.67
N GLY A 148 8.11 9.84 -3.61
CA GLY A 148 7.72 8.45 -3.38
C GLY A 148 6.75 7.92 -4.42
N LEU A 149 5.75 8.71 -4.82
CA LEU A 149 4.80 8.35 -5.88
C LEU A 149 5.50 8.16 -7.23
N ALA A 150 6.41 9.06 -7.60
CA ALA A 150 7.22 8.94 -8.80
C ALA A 150 8.09 7.67 -8.77
N LEU A 151 8.72 7.39 -7.63
CA LEU A 151 9.52 6.19 -7.43
C LEU A 151 8.67 4.91 -7.57
N GLN A 152 7.47 4.89 -6.99
CA GLN A 152 6.54 3.78 -7.05
C GLN A 152 6.06 3.51 -8.48
N LEU A 153 5.77 4.55 -9.26
CA LEU A 153 5.39 4.45 -10.67
C LEU A 153 6.48 3.84 -11.55
N ILE A 154 7.74 3.88 -11.11
CA ILE A 154 8.87 3.25 -11.82
C ILE A 154 9.12 1.84 -11.27
N ILE A 155 9.32 1.71 -9.95
CA ILE A 155 9.74 0.46 -9.32
C ILE A 155 8.67 -0.62 -9.45
N ILE A 156 7.40 -0.30 -9.19
CA ILE A 156 6.35 -1.33 -9.10
C ILE A 156 6.12 -2.00 -10.47
N PRO A 157 5.97 -1.27 -11.58
CA PRO A 157 5.85 -1.89 -12.90
C PRO A 157 7.07 -2.72 -13.27
N LEU A 158 8.29 -2.25 -12.98
CA LEU A 158 9.52 -2.98 -13.29
C LEU A 158 9.61 -4.30 -12.52
N VAL A 159 9.34 -4.28 -11.21
CA VAL A 159 9.31 -5.49 -10.39
C VAL A 159 8.23 -6.46 -10.87
N ALA A 160 7.04 -5.95 -11.20
CA ALA A 160 5.95 -6.77 -11.70
C ALA A 160 6.30 -7.45 -13.04
N LEU A 161 6.89 -6.71 -13.98
CA LEU A 161 7.33 -7.24 -15.27
C LEU A 161 8.43 -8.28 -15.10
N GLN A 162 9.40 -8.02 -14.22
CA GLN A 162 10.48 -8.96 -13.95
C GLN A 162 9.94 -10.24 -13.32
N LEU A 163 9.05 -10.13 -12.34
CA LEU A 163 8.47 -11.29 -11.66
C LEU A 163 7.59 -12.12 -12.62
N ARG A 164 6.86 -11.48 -13.53
CA ARG A 164 6.12 -12.17 -14.61
C ARG A 164 7.06 -12.95 -15.53
N ARG A 165 8.26 -12.44 -15.80
CA ARG A 165 9.25 -13.09 -16.66
C ARG A 165 9.97 -14.24 -15.95
N SER A 166 10.44 -14.02 -14.72
CA SER A 166 11.25 -15.02 -13.99
C SER A 166 10.42 -16.08 -13.29
N HIS A 167 9.22 -15.72 -12.82
CA HIS A 167 8.35 -16.62 -12.05
C HIS A 167 6.88 -16.49 -12.49
N PRO A 168 6.53 -16.91 -13.72
CA PRO A 168 5.17 -16.77 -14.24
C PRO A 168 4.13 -17.51 -13.39
N ALA A 169 4.47 -18.64 -12.77
CA ALA A 169 3.60 -19.36 -11.84
C ALA A 169 3.21 -18.54 -10.60
N VAL A 170 4.07 -17.58 -10.20
CA VAL A 170 3.81 -16.70 -9.06
C VAL A 170 2.74 -15.66 -9.39
N VAL A 171 2.69 -15.20 -10.64
CA VAL A 171 1.74 -14.16 -11.08
C VAL A 171 0.48 -14.76 -11.72
N ALA A 172 0.60 -15.92 -12.36
CA ALA A 172 -0.51 -16.59 -13.06
C ALA A 172 -1.39 -17.46 -12.13
N GLY A 173 -0.87 -17.89 -10.97
CA GLY A 173 -1.52 -18.87 -10.08
C GLY A 173 -2.86 -18.45 -9.47
N ASP A 174 -3.33 -17.24 -9.80
CA ASP A 174 -4.51 -16.58 -9.26
C ASP A 174 -5.25 -15.73 -10.34
N MET A 175 -4.77 -15.77 -11.59
CA MET A 175 -5.41 -15.20 -12.79
C MET A 175 -6.16 -16.27 -13.61
N ALA A 176 -6.14 -17.53 -13.14
CA ALA A 176 -6.58 -18.71 -13.88
C ALA A 176 -7.82 -19.41 -13.27
N GLU A 177 -8.42 -18.87 -12.22
CA GLU A 177 -9.69 -19.39 -11.71
C GLU A 177 -10.81 -18.36 -11.96
N PRO A 178 -11.82 -18.69 -12.80
CA PRO A 178 -13.00 -17.87 -13.01
C PRO A 178 -13.90 -17.79 -11.77
#